data_AF-A0A1V6BW54-F1
#
_entry.id   AF-A0A1V6BW54-F1
#
_cell.length_a   1.000
_cell.length_b   1.000
_cell.length_c   1.000
_cell.angle_alpha   90.00
_cell.angle_beta   90.00
_cell.angle_gamma   90.00
#
_symmetry.space_group_name_H-M   'P 1'
#
loop_
_entity.id
_entity.type
_entity.pdbx_description
1 polymer ?
#
loop_
_entity_poly.entity_id
_entity_poly.type
_entity_poly.pdbx_seq_one_letter_code
_entity_poly.pdbx_strand_id
1 'polypeptide(L)'
;MQDASIKKVCDLVVLSLKKAYSYLKQPIIKNREYPDAEESFFEYLEYCEIEQALDALEALGEANEAPNEFWLNLLESAKEMKFERHIEYINSQIKI
;
A
#
# COMPACT_ATOMS: atom_id res chain seq x y z
N MET A 1 -21.01 17.22 -10.87
CA MET A 1 -21.44 16.01 -10.14
C MET A 1 -20.47 14.83 -10.37
N GLN A 2 -19.15 15.05 -10.51
CA GLN A 2 -18.16 13.98 -10.73
C GLN A 2 -17.26 13.71 -9.49
N ASP A 3 -17.19 14.62 -8.51
CA ASP A 3 -16.29 14.51 -7.35
C ASP A 3 -16.65 13.46 -6.29
N ALA A 4 -17.94 13.19 -6.08
CA ALA A 4 -18.37 12.27 -5.01
C ALA A 4 -17.92 10.82 -5.27
N SER A 5 -17.74 10.44 -6.54
CA SER A 5 -17.32 9.09 -6.92
C SER A 5 -15.83 8.87 -6.72
N ILE A 6 -14.99 9.88 -7.02
CA ILE A 6 -13.53 9.80 -6.85
C ILE A 6 -13.20 9.76 -5.38
N LYS A 7 -13.80 10.64 -4.58
CA LYS A 7 -13.60 10.66 -3.13
C LYS A 7 -13.96 9.32 -2.48
N LYS A 8 -15.08 8.71 -2.88
CA LYS A 8 -15.51 7.41 -2.36
C LYS A 8 -14.54 6.28 -2.73
N VAL A 9 -13.97 6.31 -3.93
CA VAL A 9 -12.95 5.32 -4.36
C VAL A 9 -11.68 5.52 -3.54
N CYS A 10 -11.20 6.75 -3.38
CA CYS A 10 -10.05 7.05 -2.52
C CYS A 10 -10.29 6.60 -1.08
N ASP A 11 -11.45 6.89 -0.48
CA ASP A 11 -11.78 6.47 0.89
C ASP A 11 -11.70 4.94 1.06
N LEU A 12 -12.20 4.16 0.09
CA LEU A 12 -12.13 2.70 0.11
C LEU A 12 -10.69 2.21 -0.03
N VAL A 13 -9.92 2.79 -0.95
CA VAL A 13 -8.53 2.38 -1.18
C VAL A 13 -7.66 2.74 0.02
N VAL A 14 -7.84 3.93 0.63
CA VAL A 14 -7.17 4.32 1.87
C VAL A 14 -7.43 3.32 2.99
N LEU A 15 -8.67 2.83 3.15
CA LEU A 15 -8.99 1.80 4.13
C LEU A 15 -8.27 0.48 3.85
N SER A 16 -8.23 0.05 2.59
CA SER A 16 -7.51 -1.16 2.18
C SER A 16 -6.01 -1.05 2.42
N LEU A 17 -5.39 0.11 2.14
CA LEU A 17 -3.98 0.37 2.41
C LEU A 17 -3.66 0.37 3.90
N LYS A 18 -4.51 1.00 4.74
CA LYS A 18 -4.37 0.93 6.21
C LYS A 18 -4.50 -0.49 6.75
N LYS A 19 -5.38 -1.29 6.14
CA LYS A 19 -5.53 -2.70 6.49
C LYS A 19 -4.31 -3.51 6.08
N ALA A 20 -3.76 -3.30 4.88
CA ALA A 20 -2.50 -3.90 4.46
C ALA A 20 -1.39 -3.57 5.47
N TYR A 21 -1.19 -2.29 5.79
CA TYR A 21 -0.24 -1.84 6.79
C TYR A 21 -0.38 -2.55 8.15
N SER A 22 -1.61 -2.83 8.61
CA SER A 22 -1.84 -3.51 9.89
C SER A 22 -1.28 -4.94 10.00
N TYR A 23 -0.94 -5.58 8.88
CA TYR A 23 -0.30 -6.89 8.85
C TYR A 23 1.21 -6.85 9.10
N LEU A 24 1.83 -5.68 9.04
CA LEU A 24 3.24 -5.50 9.37
C LEU A 24 3.43 -5.70 10.88
N LYS A 25 4.32 -6.62 11.26
CA LYS A 25 4.62 -6.88 12.68
C LYS A 25 5.42 -5.73 13.27
N GLN A 26 5.08 -5.34 14.49
CA GLN A 26 5.84 -4.37 15.25
C GLN A 26 6.99 -5.05 16.03
N PRO A 27 8.19 -4.45 16.11
CA PRO A 27 8.55 -3.15 15.53
C PRO A 27 8.78 -3.24 14.02
N ILE A 28 8.37 -2.20 13.29
CA ILE A 28 8.62 -2.09 11.85
C ILE A 28 10.12 -1.95 11.59
N ILE A 29 10.64 -2.85 10.76
CA ILE A 29 11.98 -2.78 10.20
C ILE A 29 11.98 -1.69 9.14
N LYS A 30 12.81 -0.67 9.36
CA LYS A 30 13.02 0.40 8.38
C LYS A 30 13.82 -0.13 7.19
N ASN A 31 13.37 0.22 5.99
CA ASN A 31 14.14 -0.03 4.78
C ASN A 31 15.36 0.91 4.76
N ARG A 32 16.56 0.42 4.43
CA ARG A 32 17.77 1.25 4.37
C ARG A 32 17.74 2.26 3.22
N GLU A 33 17.07 1.92 2.13
CA GLU A 33 16.89 2.78 0.96
C GLU A 33 15.74 3.78 1.18
N TYR A 34 14.76 3.42 2.02
CA TYR A 34 13.60 4.25 2.35
C TYR A 34 13.35 4.29 3.88
N PRO A 35 14.17 5.04 4.64
CA PRO A 35 14.13 5.04 6.11
C PRO A 35 12.87 5.66 6.72
N ASP A 36 12.16 6.47 5.92
CA ASP A 36 10.99 7.24 6.33
C ASP A 36 9.70 6.72 5.66
N ALA A 37 9.74 5.54 5.03
CA ALA A 37 8.61 4.98 4.29
C ALA A 37 7.31 4.87 5.12
N GLU A 38 7.41 4.61 6.43
CA GLU A 38 6.25 4.57 7.33
C GLU A 38 5.62 5.96 7.51
N GLU A 39 6.42 7.00 7.70
CA GLU A 39 5.94 8.37 7.85
C GLU A 39 5.37 8.90 6.54
N SER A 40 6.10 8.72 5.43
CA SER A 40 5.66 9.09 4.10
C SER A 40 4.36 8.39 3.70
N PHE A 41 4.19 7.10 4.06
CA PHE A 41 2.95 6.38 3.81
C PHE A 41 1.72 7.10 4.38
N PHE A 42 1.77 7.53 5.64
CA PHE A 42 0.63 8.20 6.26
C PHE A 42 0.39 9.60 5.68
N GLU A 43 1.45 10.31 5.32
CA GLU A 43 1.35 11.61 4.62
C GLU A 43 0.68 11.44 3.25
N TYR A 44 1.11 10.47 2.44
CA TYR A 44 0.49 10.18 1.15
C TYR A 44 -0.99 9.81 1.26
N LEU A 45 -1.38 9.07 2.30
CA LEU A 45 -2.78 8.77 2.57
C LEU A 45 -3.60 10.02 2.92
N GLU A 46 -3.03 11.00 3.61
CA GLU A 46 -3.71 12.26 3.94
C GLU A 46 -4.04 13.07 2.67
N TYR A 47 -3.13 13.06 1.70
CA TYR A 47 -3.29 13.77 0.42
C TYR A 47 -3.94 12.92 -0.69
N CYS A 48 -4.37 11.69 -0.40
CA CYS A 48 -4.88 10.73 -1.39
C CYS A 48 -3.90 10.45 -2.54
N GLU A 49 -2.59 10.51 -2.27
CA GLU A 49 -1.51 10.16 -3.17
C GLU A 49 -1.31 8.64 -3.18
N ILE A 50 -2.29 7.93 -3.75
CA ILE A 50 -2.43 6.47 -3.61
C ILE A 50 -1.26 5.69 -4.22
N GLU A 51 -0.72 6.15 -5.35
CA GLU A 51 0.42 5.50 -6.01
C GLU A 51 1.68 5.57 -5.13
N GLN A 52 1.94 6.73 -4.54
CA GLN A 52 3.06 6.94 -3.63
C GLN A 52 2.88 6.14 -2.32
N ALA A 53 1.64 6.06 -1.82
CA ALA A 53 1.30 5.22 -0.67
C ALA A 53 1.54 3.72 -0.95
N LEU A 54 1.30 3.26 -2.19
CA LEU A 54 1.63 1.89 -2.61
C LEU A 54 3.13 1.67 -2.64
N ASP A 55 3.92 2.54 -3.28
CA ASP A 55 5.39 2.45 -3.30
C ASP A 55 5.96 2.33 -1.86
N ALA A 56 5.47 3.16 -0.94
CA ALA A 56 5.91 3.15 0.45
C ALA A 56 5.57 1.82 1.16
N LEU A 57 4.37 1.28 0.96
CA LEU A 57 3.98 -0.01 1.53
C LEU A 57 4.75 -1.18 0.90
N GLU A 58 5.03 -1.14 -0.40
CA GLU A 58 5.86 -2.15 -1.06
C GLU A 58 7.26 -2.22 -0.42
N ALA A 59 7.90 -1.06 -0.22
CA ALA A 59 9.20 -0.97 0.42
C ALA A 59 9.19 -1.45 1.88
N LEU A 60 8.13 -1.16 2.64
CA LEU A 60 7.93 -1.66 4.00
C LEU A 60 7.66 -3.16 4.01
N GLY A 61 6.85 -3.65 3.08
CA GLY A 61 6.48 -5.06 2.98
C GLY A 61 7.69 -5.95 2.72
N GLU A 62 8.58 -5.53 1.82
CA GLU A 62 9.85 -6.23 1.57
C GLU A 62 10.76 -6.21 2.80
N ALA A 63 10.95 -5.05 3.42
CA ALA A 63 11.84 -4.90 4.58
C ALA A 63 11.37 -5.71 5.80
N ASN A 64 10.07 -6.01 5.89
CA ASN A 64 9.45 -6.67 7.03
C ASN A 64 9.04 -8.12 6.76
N GLU A 65 9.42 -8.69 5.60
CA GLU A 65 8.99 -10.04 5.17
C GLU A 65 7.48 -10.23 5.35
N ALA A 66 6.70 -9.28 4.80
CA ALA A 66 5.27 -9.21 5.05
C ALA A 66 4.53 -10.48 4.58
N PRO A 67 3.48 -10.91 5.33
CA PRO A 67 2.75 -12.13 5.01
C PRO A 67 1.90 -11.99 3.74
N ASN A 68 1.42 -13.10 3.17
CA ASN A 68 0.60 -13.06 1.95
C ASN A 68 -0.65 -12.18 2.11
N GLU A 69 -1.25 -12.12 3.30
CA GLU A 69 -2.40 -11.26 3.57
C GLU A 69 -2.08 -9.78 3.37
N PHE A 70 -0.87 -9.34 3.69
CA PHE A 70 -0.41 -7.97 3.40
C PHE A 70 -0.47 -7.71 1.89
N TRP A 71 0.18 -8.57 1.11
CA TRP A 71 0.29 -8.44 -0.34
C TRP A 71 -1.06 -8.55 -1.04
N LEU A 72 -1.96 -9.41 -0.56
CA LEU A 72 -3.31 -9.52 -1.11
C LEU A 72 -4.15 -8.25 -0.92
N ASN A 73 -4.10 -7.61 0.26
CA ASN A 73 -4.81 -6.35 0.49
C ASN A 73 -4.18 -5.19 -0.32
N LEU A 74 -2.86 -5.22 -0.50
CA LEU A 74 -2.15 -4.26 -1.35
C LEU A 74 -2.54 -4.42 -2.83
N LEU A 75 -2.67 -5.67 -3.30
CA LEU A 75 -3.08 -6.02 -4.65
C LEU A 75 -4.51 -5.54 -4.95
N GLU A 76 -5.44 -5.70 -4.01
CA GLU A 76 -6.80 -5.18 -4.15
C GLU A 76 -6.78 -3.66 -4.36
N SER A 77 -5.99 -2.94 -3.56
CA SER A 77 -5.82 -1.49 -3.67
C SER A 77 -5.25 -1.07 -5.04
N ALA A 78 -4.22 -1.76 -5.52
CA ALA A 78 -3.62 -1.50 -6.82
C ALA A 78 -4.58 -1.80 -7.99
N LYS A 79 -5.41 -2.85 -7.88
CA LYS A 79 -6.43 -3.21 -8.88
C LYS A 79 -7.55 -2.19 -8.98
N GLU A 80 -8.07 -1.71 -7.86
CA GLU A 80 -9.11 -0.68 -7.83
C GLU A 80 -8.66 0.61 -8.54
N MET A 81 -7.39 0.97 -8.37
CA MET A 81 -6.79 2.14 -9.02
C MET A 81 -6.18 1.87 -10.40
N LYS A 82 -6.17 0.61 -10.84
CA LYS A 82 -5.59 0.15 -12.12
C LYS A 82 -4.11 0.46 -12.29
N PHE A 83 -3.35 0.35 -11.20
CA PHE A 83 -1.91 0.56 -11.22
C PHE A 83 -1.17 -0.71 -11.67
N GLU A 84 -1.05 -0.91 -12.99
CA GLU A 84 -0.55 -2.16 -13.59
C GLU A 84 0.86 -2.55 -13.10
N ARG A 85 1.78 -1.58 -12.98
CA ARG A 85 3.14 -1.83 -12.48
C ARG A 85 3.13 -2.44 -11.08
N HIS A 86 2.32 -1.88 -10.18
CA HIS A 86 2.18 -2.35 -8.80
C HIS A 86 1.51 -3.75 -8.76
N ILE A 87 0.50 -3.97 -9.59
CA ILE A 87 -0.16 -5.28 -9.72
C ILE A 87 0.85 -6.37 -10.09
N GLU A 88 1.69 -6.13 -11.10
CA GLU A 88 2.72 -7.08 -11.53
C GLU A 88 3.74 -7.37 -10.42
N TYR A 89 4.26 -6.31 -9.81
CA TYR A 89 5.22 -6.43 -8.72
C TYR A 89 4.63 -7.19 -7.51
N ILE A 90 3.44 -6.82 -7.02
CA ILE A 90 2.81 -7.47 -5.87
C ILE A 90 2.53 -8.95 -6.14
N ASN A 91 2.09 -9.30 -7.35
CA ASN A 91 1.90 -10.71 -7.72
C ASN A 91 3.20 -11.53 -7.62
N SER A 92 4.37 -10.91 -7.85
CA SER A 92 5.67 -11.59 -7.70
C SER A 92 6.06 -11.84 -6.23
N GLN A 93 5.47 -11.11 -5.29
CA GLN A 93 5.74 -11.22 -3.85
C GLN A 93 4.86 -12.28 -3.16
N ILE A 94 3.68 -12.60 -3.73
CA ILE A 94 2.77 -13.61 -3.18
C ILE A 94 3.33 -15.01 -3.42
N LYS A 95 3.69 -15.72 -2.35
CA LYS A 95 4.21 -17.10 -2.43
C LYS A 95 3.06 -18.09 -2.22
N ILE A 96 2.78 -18.91 -3.24
CA ILE A 96 1.78 -20.00 -3.21
C ILE A 96 2.41 -21.27 -2.65
#